data_AF-A0A4Y2EE90-F1
#
_entry.id   AF-A0A4Y2EE90-F1
#
_cell.length_a   1.000
_cell.length_b   1.000
_cell.length_c   1.000
_cell.angle_alpha   90.00
_cell.angle_beta   90.00
_cell.angle_gamma   90.00
#
_symmetry.space_group_name_H-M   'P 1'
#
loop_
_entity.id
_entity.type
_entity.pdbx_description
1 polymer ?
#
loop_
_entity_poly.entity_id
_entity_poly.type
_entity_poly.pdbx_seq_one_letter_code
_entity_poly.pdbx_strand_id
1 'polypeptide(L)'
;MGTFPVETSFHKTLNVSRGVLSNPDFIHVTEAEFLEELRDQNVCAARRINIRRDGRLIPTQHVVLTFQTRVLPKSIKAGYVNCKLRPYIPNPLRCFKCQRYGHSQQSCRGTDPVCGKCAESGHEINVCTSDTFKCRNCSGPHAASPKSCPTWIFEKEVIAFKMKMNITFPDPRQIVKDRTPKVGVSYFSTVQMQPKIGNNTSEINSL
;
A
#
# COMPACT_ATOMS: atom_id res chain seq x y z
N MET A 1 -28.49 36.63 19.95
CA MET A 1 -27.98 35.32 19.50
C MET A 1 -26.90 35.59 18.46
N GLY A 2 -25.62 35.50 18.85
CA GLY A 2 -24.51 35.80 17.95
C GLY A 2 -24.24 34.64 17.01
N THR A 3 -24.27 34.88 15.70
CA THR A 3 -23.80 33.94 14.68
C THR A 3 -22.28 34.02 14.60
N PHE A 4 -21.60 33.01 15.15
CA PHE A 4 -20.16 32.85 14.95
C PHE A 4 -19.92 32.17 13.61
N PRO A 5 -19.08 32.72 12.73
CA PRO A 5 -18.70 32.04 11.50
C PRO A 5 -17.87 30.80 11.87
N VAL A 6 -18.40 29.61 11.56
CA VAL A 6 -17.67 28.35 11.69
C VAL A 6 -17.01 28.05 10.36
N GLU A 7 -15.67 28.04 10.33
CA GLU A 7 -14.91 27.58 9.17
C GLU A 7 -14.60 26.09 9.28
N THR A 8 -15.09 25.30 8.33
CA THR A 8 -14.74 23.88 8.22
C THR A 8 -13.64 23.71 7.17
N SER A 9 -12.53 23.06 7.54
CA SER A 9 -11.48 22.69 6.59
C SER A 9 -11.46 21.18 6.36
N PHE A 10 -11.08 20.75 5.15
CA PHE A 10 -10.89 19.34 4.89
C PHE A 10 -9.71 18.78 5.69
N HIS A 11 -9.89 17.58 6.22
CA HIS A 11 -8.77 16.88 6.84
C HIS A 11 -7.71 16.54 5.78
N LYS A 12 -6.45 16.89 6.06
CA LYS A 12 -5.34 16.80 5.09
C LYS A 12 -5.09 15.40 4.52
N THR A 13 -5.54 14.37 5.24
CA THR A 13 -5.31 12.95 4.89
C THR A 13 -6.56 12.08 4.95
N LEU A 14 -7.66 12.57 5.51
CA LEU A 14 -8.93 11.84 5.61
C LEU A 14 -9.87 12.47 4.58
N ASN A 15 -10.61 11.65 3.84
CA ASN A 15 -11.49 12.08 2.73
C ASN A 15 -10.77 12.45 1.43
N VAL A 16 -9.57 11.94 1.20
CA VAL A 16 -8.90 12.04 -0.10
C VAL A 16 -8.78 10.67 -0.74
N SER A 17 -8.89 10.63 -2.06
CA SER A 17 -8.67 9.44 -2.87
C SER A 17 -7.57 9.73 -3.89
N ARG A 18 -6.82 8.71 -4.31
CA ARG A 18 -5.71 8.87 -5.24
C ARG A 18 -5.83 7.90 -6.40
N GLY A 19 -5.74 8.43 -7.61
CA GLY A 19 -5.80 7.68 -8.86
C GLY A 19 -4.55 7.88 -9.70
N VAL A 20 -4.20 6.87 -10.48
CA VAL A 20 -3.16 6.95 -11.50
C VAL A 20 -3.82 7.15 -12.86
N LEU A 21 -3.58 8.31 -13.44
CA LEU A 21 -3.82 8.60 -14.85
C LEU A 21 -2.62 8.08 -15.65
N SER A 22 -2.87 7.32 -16.71
CA SER A 22 -1.82 6.74 -17.56
C SER A 22 -2.13 7.06 -19.01
N ASN A 23 -1.51 8.11 -19.54
CA ASN A 23 -1.69 8.50 -20.94
C ASN A 23 -0.37 9.10 -21.48
N PRO A 24 0.24 8.54 -22.53
CA PRO A 24 1.47 9.08 -23.14
C PRO A 24 1.32 10.51 -23.66
N ASP A 25 0.13 10.92 -24.09
CA ASP A 25 -0.13 12.27 -24.62
C ASP A 25 0.15 13.36 -23.57
N PHE A 26 0.05 13.00 -22.29
CA PHE A 26 0.29 13.92 -21.19
C PHE A 26 1.72 13.84 -20.64
N ILE A 27 2.71 13.32 -21.37
CA ILE A 27 4.08 13.20 -20.87
C ILE A 27 4.73 14.58 -20.60
N HIS A 28 4.38 15.60 -21.39
CA HIS A 28 4.92 16.95 -21.30
C HIS A 28 4.09 17.91 -20.43
N VAL A 29 2.88 17.51 -20.04
CA VAL A 29 2.01 18.32 -19.17
C VAL A 29 2.61 18.41 -17.77
N THR A 30 2.70 19.61 -17.22
CA THR A 30 3.24 19.86 -15.88
C THR A 30 2.21 19.53 -14.79
N GLU A 31 2.70 19.35 -13.56
CA GLU A 31 1.81 19.12 -12.41
C GLU A 31 0.90 20.33 -12.12
N ALA A 32 1.39 21.54 -12.41
CA ALA A 32 0.62 22.77 -12.28
C ALA A 32 -0.54 22.84 -13.28
N GLU A 33 -0.29 22.53 -14.56
CA GLU A 33 -1.34 22.49 -15.59
C GLU A 33 -2.42 21.46 -15.24
N PHE A 34 -2.06 20.26 -14.75
CA PHE A 34 -3.05 19.30 -14.27
C PHE A 34 -3.91 19.85 -13.12
N LEU A 35 -3.31 20.64 -12.22
CA LEU A 35 -4.01 21.21 -11.07
C LEU A 35 -4.91 22.39 -11.43
N GLU A 36 -4.61 23.10 -12.50
CA GLU A 36 -5.42 24.18 -13.03
C GLU A 36 -6.61 23.61 -13.81
N GLU A 37 -6.33 22.77 -14.80
CA GLU A 37 -7.31 22.25 -15.76
C GLU A 37 -8.28 21.21 -15.17
N LEU A 38 -7.88 20.49 -14.12
CA LEU A 38 -8.72 19.44 -13.50
C LEU A 38 -9.28 19.85 -12.13
N ARG A 39 -9.13 21.11 -11.75
CA ARG A 39 -9.58 21.62 -10.44
C ARG A 39 -11.10 21.45 -10.26
N ASP A 40 -11.84 21.73 -11.33
CA ASP A 40 -13.30 21.59 -11.42
C ASP A 40 -13.78 20.14 -11.18
N GLN A 41 -12.91 19.16 -11.40
CA GLN A 41 -13.12 17.75 -11.16
C GLN A 41 -12.59 17.27 -9.80
N ASN A 42 -12.41 18.19 -8.86
CA ASN A 42 -11.95 17.97 -7.48
C ASN A 42 -10.50 17.48 -7.36
N VAL A 43 -9.65 17.70 -8.37
CA VAL A 43 -8.21 17.43 -8.25
C VAL A 43 -7.56 18.52 -7.39
N CYS A 44 -6.89 18.11 -6.31
CA CYS A 44 -6.21 19.01 -5.38
C CYS A 44 -4.69 18.83 -5.32
N ALA A 45 -4.16 17.73 -5.86
CA ALA A 45 -2.72 17.56 -6.07
C ALA A 45 -2.44 16.66 -7.27
N ALA A 46 -1.39 16.97 -8.03
CA ALA A 46 -0.88 16.13 -9.11
C ALA A 46 0.59 15.80 -8.81
N ARG A 47 1.02 14.57 -9.13
CA ARG A 47 2.42 14.16 -9.00
C ARG A 47 2.81 13.18 -10.09
N ARG A 48 3.79 13.51 -10.92
CA ARG A 48 4.32 12.61 -11.94
C ARG A 48 5.15 11.51 -11.31
N ILE A 49 4.96 10.28 -11.80
CA ILE A 49 5.85 9.17 -11.45
C ILE A 49 7.07 9.25 -12.35
N ASN A 50 8.23 9.32 -11.72
CA ASN A 50 9.51 9.32 -12.42
C ASN A 50 10.24 8.01 -12.18
N ILE A 51 10.96 7.53 -13.18
CA ILE A 51 11.87 6.39 -13.06
C ILE A 51 13.30 6.89 -13.09
N ARG A 52 14.19 6.23 -12.35
CA ARG A 52 15.62 6.50 -12.41
C ARG A 52 16.27 5.46 -13.31
N ARG A 53 16.95 5.90 -14.36
CA ARG A 53 17.81 5.08 -15.23
C ARG A 53 19.12 5.83 -15.45
N ASP A 54 20.24 5.13 -15.27
CA ASP A 54 21.58 5.69 -15.49
C ASP A 54 21.83 7.03 -14.77
N GLY A 55 21.39 7.11 -13.51
CA GLY A 55 21.52 8.31 -12.69
C GLY A 55 20.53 9.44 -13.01
N ARG A 56 19.84 9.41 -14.15
CA ARG A 56 18.89 10.43 -14.60
C ARG A 56 17.46 10.10 -14.17
N LEU A 57 16.69 11.15 -13.90
CA LEU A 57 15.27 11.06 -13.56
C LEU A 57 14.46 11.24 -14.84
N ILE A 58 13.74 10.20 -15.27
CA ILE A 58 12.97 10.19 -16.52
C ILE A 58 11.47 10.25 -16.18
N PRO A 59 10.73 11.25 -16.70
CA PRO A 59 9.30 11.32 -16.52
C PRO A 59 8.60 10.16 -17.22
N THR A 60 7.59 9.58 -16.55
CA THR A 60 6.73 8.57 -17.17
C THR A 60 5.39 9.17 -17.58
N GLN A 61 4.63 8.43 -18.40
CA GLN A 61 3.24 8.73 -18.73
C GLN A 61 2.24 8.62 -17.55
N HIS A 62 2.73 8.23 -16.36
CA HIS A 62 1.88 7.97 -15.20
C HIS A 62 1.89 9.16 -14.25
N VAL A 63 0.71 9.70 -13.98
CA VAL A 63 0.50 10.82 -13.06
C VAL A 63 -0.44 10.38 -11.96
N VAL A 64 -0.05 10.61 -10.70
CA VAL A 64 -0.92 10.40 -9.54
C VAL A 64 -1.71 11.67 -9.30
N LEU A 65 -3.02 11.59 -9.45
CA LEU A 65 -3.95 12.64 -9.10
C LEU A 65 -4.54 12.35 -7.72
N THR A 66 -4.57 13.37 -6.87
CA THR A 66 -5.24 13.35 -5.57
C THR A 66 -6.53 14.13 -5.68
N PHE A 67 -7.62 13.50 -5.28
CA PHE A 67 -8.96 14.04 -5.32
C PHE A 67 -9.42 14.38 -3.92
N GLN A 68 -10.12 15.49 -3.78
CA GLN A 68 -10.80 15.89 -2.55
C GLN A 68 -12.12 15.12 -2.34
N THR A 69 -12.11 13.82 -2.63
CA THR A 69 -13.26 12.92 -2.55
C THR A 69 -12.89 11.63 -1.82
N ARG A 70 -13.84 11.04 -1.08
CA ARG A 70 -13.64 9.74 -0.41
C ARG A 70 -13.48 8.59 -1.40
N VAL A 71 -14.24 8.62 -2.49
CA VAL A 71 -14.28 7.58 -3.51
C VAL A 71 -13.57 8.08 -4.75
N LEU A 72 -12.69 7.26 -5.30
CA LEU A 72 -11.98 7.57 -6.52
C LEU A 72 -12.94 7.56 -7.73
N PRO A 73 -13.00 8.64 -8.53
CA PRO A 73 -13.74 8.62 -9.79
C PRO A 73 -13.22 7.53 -10.73
N LYS A 74 -14.10 6.88 -11.48
CA LYS A 74 -13.70 5.85 -12.47
C LYS A 74 -12.92 6.44 -13.65
N SER A 75 -13.24 7.68 -14.01
CA SER A 75 -12.58 8.44 -15.06
C SER A 75 -12.68 9.93 -14.79
N ILE A 76 -11.87 10.69 -15.52
CA ILE A 76 -11.89 12.16 -15.57
C ILE A 76 -11.83 12.61 -17.03
N LYS A 77 -12.27 13.83 -17.30
CA LYS A 77 -12.13 14.46 -18.62
C LYS A 77 -10.89 15.35 -18.61
N ALA A 78 -9.92 15.04 -19.45
CA ALA A 78 -8.73 15.88 -19.66
C ALA A 78 -8.77 16.39 -21.11
N GLY A 79 -9.03 17.68 -21.28
CA GLY A 79 -9.40 18.26 -22.57
C GLY A 79 -10.67 17.57 -23.15
N TYR A 80 -10.55 17.00 -24.34
CA TYR A 80 -11.63 16.26 -25.00
C TYR A 80 -11.60 14.75 -24.74
N VAL A 81 -10.65 14.26 -23.92
CA VAL A 81 -10.43 12.82 -23.71
C VAL A 81 -10.98 12.37 -22.36
N ASN A 82 -11.79 11.31 -22.35
CA ASN A 82 -12.20 10.64 -21.13
C ASN A 82 -11.15 9.61 -20.69
N CYS A 83 -10.46 9.88 -19.59
CA CYS A 83 -9.34 9.11 -19.12
C CYS A 83 -9.71 8.24 -17.91
N LYS A 84 -9.56 6.92 -18.03
CA LYS A 84 -9.78 5.99 -16.92
C LYS A 84 -8.71 6.13 -15.84
N LEU A 85 -9.14 6.06 -14.59
CA LEU A 85 -8.26 6.11 -13.42
C LEU A 85 -8.11 4.71 -12.80
N ARG A 86 -6.89 4.40 -12.35
CA ARG A 86 -6.61 3.20 -11.54
C ARG A 86 -6.29 3.62 -10.11
N PRO A 87 -6.76 2.91 -9.07
CA PRO A 87 -6.38 3.22 -7.69
C PRO A 87 -4.85 3.26 -7.51
N TYR A 88 -4.35 4.32 -6.89
CA TYR A 88 -2.94 4.44 -6.56
C TYR A 88 -2.61 3.60 -5.32
N ILE A 89 -1.76 2.58 -5.51
CA ILE A 89 -1.27 1.73 -4.41
C ILE A 89 0.21 2.08 -4.16
N PRO A 90 0.54 2.84 -3.10
CA PRO A 90 1.92 3.21 -2.80
C PRO A 90 2.76 1.98 -2.41
N ASN A 91 4.09 2.10 -2.47
CA ASN A 91 4.98 1.07 -1.95
C ASN A 91 4.99 1.09 -0.41
N PRO A 92 5.22 -0.05 0.25
CA PRO A 92 5.42 -0.11 1.69
C PRO A 92 6.48 0.89 2.15
N LEU A 93 6.10 1.73 3.11
CA LEU A 93 7.00 2.70 3.72
C LEU A 93 8.01 1.94 4.58
N ARG A 94 9.28 1.96 4.19
CA ARG A 94 10.39 1.37 4.95
C ARG A 94 11.11 2.47 5.72
N CYS A 95 11.32 2.26 7.02
CA CYS A 95 12.16 3.12 7.83
C CYS A 95 13.63 2.91 7.47
N PHE A 96 14.33 3.97 7.05
CA PHE A 96 15.75 3.88 6.69
C PHE A 96 16.68 3.73 7.90
N LYS A 97 16.19 4.01 9.12
CA LYS A 97 16.93 3.79 10.37
C LYS A 97 16.85 2.35 10.86
N CYS A 98 15.64 1.78 11.02
CA CYS A 98 15.47 0.45 11.62
C CYS A 98 15.12 -0.67 10.62
N GLN A 99 14.98 -0.34 9.33
CA GLN A 99 14.62 -1.24 8.23
C GLN A 99 13.21 -1.86 8.28
N ARG A 100 12.41 -1.61 9.33
CA ARG A 100 11.03 -2.11 9.45
C ARG A 100 10.05 -1.31 8.57
N TYR A 101 8.97 -1.96 8.17
CA TYR A 101 7.88 -1.29 7.44
C TYR A 101 6.91 -0.56 8.38
N GLY A 102 6.22 0.45 7.84
CA GLY A 102 5.07 1.12 8.48
C GLY A 102 5.34 2.51 9.05
N HIS A 103 6.60 2.97 9.10
CA HIS A 103 6.94 4.32 9.58
C HIS A 103 8.17 4.90 8.87
N SER A 104 8.31 6.22 8.92
CA SER A 104 9.47 6.95 8.40
C SER A 104 10.62 6.96 9.40
N GLN A 105 11.81 7.36 8.97
CA GLN A 105 12.96 7.55 9.86
C GLN A 105 12.70 8.59 10.95
N GLN A 106 11.98 9.68 10.63
CA GLN A 106 11.65 10.75 11.57
C GLN A 106 10.72 10.28 12.69
N SER A 107 9.84 9.32 12.41
CA SER A 107 8.93 8.73 13.40
C SER A 107 9.48 7.47 14.05
N CYS A 108 10.76 7.14 13.80
CA CYS A 108 11.39 5.93 14.32
C CYS A 108 11.72 6.09 15.81
N ARG A 109 11.29 5.12 16.62
CA ARG A 109 11.61 5.02 18.05
C ARG A 109 12.88 4.21 18.35
N GLY A 110 13.52 3.65 17.32
CA GLY A 110 14.77 2.92 17.49
C GLY A 110 15.91 3.88 17.85
N THR A 111 16.80 3.47 18.76
CA THR A 111 18.00 4.21 19.17
C THR A 111 19.05 4.15 18.08
N ASP A 112 19.43 2.93 17.69
CA ASP A 112 20.56 2.67 16.80
C ASP A 112 20.13 2.42 15.35
N PRO A 113 20.95 2.79 14.36
CA PRO A 113 20.73 2.40 12.98
C PRO A 113 20.90 0.88 12.83
N VAL A 114 20.05 0.29 12.00
CA VAL A 114 20.12 -1.11 11.57
C VAL A 114 20.53 -1.13 10.11
N CYS A 115 21.58 -1.88 9.80
CA CYS A 115 22.13 -1.96 8.47
C CYS A 115 21.14 -2.61 7.49
N GLY A 116 20.93 -1.96 6.35
CA GLY A 116 20.07 -2.47 5.28
C GLY A 116 20.65 -3.67 4.50
N LYS A 117 21.94 -3.96 4.66
CA LYS A 117 22.65 -5.07 4.00
C LYS A 117 22.67 -6.33 4.88
N CYS A 118 23.16 -6.23 6.12
CA CYS A 118 23.36 -7.38 7.01
C CYS A 118 22.39 -7.46 8.22
N ALA A 119 21.46 -6.50 8.37
CA ALA A 119 20.50 -6.44 9.46
C ALA A 119 21.07 -6.27 10.89
N GLU A 120 22.38 -6.05 11.03
CA GLU A 120 23.03 -5.76 12.31
C GLU A 120 22.83 -4.30 12.73
N SER A 121 22.80 -4.06 14.05
CA SER A 121 22.68 -2.72 14.63
C SER A 121 24.05 -2.03 14.77
N GLY A 122 24.04 -0.70 14.81
CA GLY A 122 25.20 0.14 15.12
C GLY A 122 25.89 0.76 13.90
N HIS A 123 25.43 0.47 12.68
CA HIS A 123 26.00 1.08 11.48
C HIS A 123 25.00 1.19 10.31
N GLU A 124 25.31 2.06 9.35
CA GLU A 124 24.54 2.26 8.12
C GLU A 124 25.07 1.39 6.97
N ILE A 125 24.28 1.27 5.89
CA ILE A 125 24.66 0.44 4.73
C ILE A 125 25.96 0.89 4.05
N ASN A 126 26.25 2.20 4.06
CA ASN A 126 27.39 2.78 3.36
C ASN A 126 28.75 2.44 4.01
N VAL A 127 28.74 2.11 5.31
CA VAL A 127 29.94 1.74 6.09
C VAL A 127 29.98 0.25 6.42
N CYS A 128 29.08 -0.53 5.81
CA CYS A 128 28.95 -1.95 6.11
C CYS A 128 30.05 -2.77 5.42
N THR A 129 30.83 -3.49 6.22
CA THR A 129 31.90 -4.40 5.75
C THR A 129 31.46 -5.85 5.60
N SER A 130 30.22 -6.20 5.99
CA SER A 130 29.71 -7.58 5.86
C SER A 130 29.54 -7.98 4.39
N ASP A 131 30.05 -9.14 4.01
CA ASP A 131 29.85 -9.71 2.67
C ASP A 131 28.52 -10.43 2.50
N THR A 132 27.88 -10.78 3.61
CA THR A 132 26.58 -11.47 3.60
C THR A 132 25.42 -10.48 3.57
N PHE A 133 24.34 -10.91 2.90
CA PHE A 133 23.07 -10.20 2.90
C PHE A 133 22.11 -10.88 3.87
N LYS A 134 21.43 -10.09 4.68
CA LYS A 134 20.39 -10.55 5.60
C LYS A 134 19.30 -9.50 5.71
N CYS A 135 18.07 -9.92 5.47
CA CYS A 135 16.92 -9.03 5.54
C CYS A 135 16.44 -8.90 6.98
N ARG A 136 16.30 -7.66 7.48
CA ARG A 136 15.75 -7.41 8.82
C ARG A 136 14.29 -7.87 9.01
N ASN A 137 13.53 -7.99 7.91
CA ASN A 137 12.08 -8.26 7.96
C ASN A 137 11.72 -9.74 7.79
N CYS A 138 12.42 -10.47 6.90
CA CYS A 138 12.16 -11.90 6.64
C CYS A 138 13.35 -12.81 6.97
N SER A 139 14.48 -12.25 7.39
CA SER A 139 15.74 -12.99 7.65
C SER A 139 16.33 -13.72 6.44
N GLY A 140 15.84 -13.48 5.23
CA GLY A 140 16.35 -14.10 3.98
C GLY A 140 17.68 -13.52 3.48
N PRO A 141 18.35 -14.21 2.53
CA PRO A 141 19.69 -13.87 2.02
C PRO A 141 19.65 -12.73 1.00
N HIS A 142 19.09 -11.58 1.38
CA HIS A 142 18.98 -10.39 0.54
C HIS A 142 18.92 -9.13 1.39
N ALA A 143 19.21 -7.96 0.81
CA ALA A 143 19.12 -6.67 1.50
C ALA A 143 17.66 -6.37 1.95
N ALA A 144 17.43 -5.29 2.70
CA ALA A 144 16.08 -4.90 3.14
C ALA A 144 15.20 -4.25 2.04
N SER A 145 15.77 -3.92 0.88
CA SER A 145 15.12 -3.20 -0.23
C SER A 145 14.44 -4.01 -1.34
N PRO A 146 14.76 -5.28 -1.63
CA PRO A 146 14.16 -6.03 -2.73
C PRO A 146 12.64 -6.19 -2.60
N LYS A 147 11.94 -6.02 -3.73
CA LYS A 147 10.48 -6.20 -3.82
C LYS A 147 10.05 -7.68 -3.85
N SER A 148 11.00 -8.59 -4.05
CA SER A 148 10.80 -10.04 -3.96
C SER A 148 10.71 -10.55 -2.52
N CYS A 149 11.00 -9.71 -1.51
CA CYS A 149 10.90 -10.07 -0.10
C CYS A 149 9.45 -10.47 0.25
N PRO A 150 9.21 -11.63 0.89
CA PRO A 150 7.88 -12.07 1.28
C PRO A 150 7.16 -11.05 2.17
N THR A 151 7.86 -10.43 3.13
CA THR A 151 7.29 -9.40 4.00
C THR A 151 6.93 -8.13 3.21
N TRP A 152 7.70 -7.79 2.17
CA TRP A 152 7.36 -6.66 1.30
C TRP A 152 6.08 -6.92 0.51
N ILE A 153 5.94 -8.13 -0.06
CA ILE A 153 4.76 -8.56 -0.81
C ILE A 153 3.52 -8.50 0.10
N PHE A 154 3.62 -9.08 1.31
CA PHE A 154 2.56 -9.03 2.30
C PHE A 154 2.15 -7.59 2.66
N GLU A 155 3.10 -6.71 2.99
CA GLU A 155 2.79 -5.31 3.31
C GLU A 155 2.21 -4.56 2.10
N LYS A 156 2.63 -4.89 0.87
CA LYS A 156 2.05 -4.32 -0.35
C LYS A 156 0.59 -4.74 -0.51
N GLU A 157 0.25 -5.98 -0.22
CA GLU A 157 -1.14 -6.48 -0.24
C GLU A 157 -2.00 -5.82 0.84
N VAL A 158 -1.47 -5.66 2.05
CA VAL A 158 -2.15 -4.95 3.15
C VAL A 158 -2.48 -3.51 2.74
N ILE A 159 -1.54 -2.80 2.12
CA ILE A 159 -1.78 -1.45 1.59
C ILE A 159 -2.81 -1.49 0.46
N ALA A 160 -2.70 -2.43 -0.48
CA ALA A 160 -3.66 -2.57 -1.57
C ALA A 160 -5.09 -2.81 -1.06
N PHE A 161 -5.25 -3.66 -0.05
CA PHE A 161 -6.52 -3.96 0.59
C PHE A 161 -7.11 -2.71 1.27
N LYS A 162 -6.30 -1.97 2.04
CA LYS A 162 -6.69 -0.70 2.66
C LYS A 162 -7.23 0.30 1.63
N MET A 163 -6.53 0.45 0.50
CA MET A 163 -6.93 1.39 -0.55
C MET A 163 -8.20 0.96 -1.29
N LYS A 164 -8.42 -0.35 -1.48
CA LYS A 164 -9.58 -0.87 -2.21
C LYS A 164 -10.86 -0.85 -1.39
N MET A 165 -10.79 -1.24 -0.12
CA MET A 165 -11.99 -1.44 0.69
C MET A 165 -12.39 -0.20 1.50
N ASN A 166 -11.53 0.83 1.56
CA ASN A 166 -11.77 2.07 2.31
C ASN A 166 -12.25 1.82 3.76
N ILE A 167 -11.71 0.77 4.40
CA ILE A 167 -12.17 0.28 5.71
C ILE A 167 -11.49 1.08 6.82
N THR A 168 -12.27 1.48 7.82
CA THR A 168 -11.81 2.06 9.09
C THR A 168 -11.36 0.99 10.09
N PHE A 169 -12.06 -0.14 10.22
CA PHE A 169 -11.73 -1.35 11.03
C PHE A 169 -12.47 -2.58 10.45
N PRO A 170 -11.92 -3.81 10.35
CA PRO A 170 -10.89 -4.50 11.17
C PRO A 170 -9.42 -4.29 10.72
N ASP A 171 -8.43 -4.79 11.50
CA ASP A 171 -7.01 -4.77 11.16
C ASP A 171 -6.76 -5.41 9.78
N PRO A 172 -6.40 -4.61 8.75
CA PRO A 172 -6.19 -5.11 7.40
C PRO A 172 -5.09 -6.18 7.30
N ARG A 173 -4.15 -6.21 8.25
CA ARG A 173 -3.13 -7.27 8.31
C ARG A 173 -3.76 -8.63 8.61
N GLN A 174 -4.72 -8.71 9.54
CA GLN A 174 -5.35 -9.96 9.89
C GLN A 174 -6.15 -10.52 8.72
N ILE A 175 -6.94 -9.67 8.06
CA ILE A 175 -7.74 -10.09 6.89
C ILE A 175 -6.87 -10.61 5.75
N VAL A 176 -5.74 -9.95 5.48
CA VAL A 176 -4.82 -10.44 4.44
C VAL A 176 -4.20 -11.78 4.85
N LYS A 177 -3.75 -11.93 6.11
CA LYS A 177 -3.22 -13.21 6.63
C LYS A 177 -4.23 -14.35 6.50
N ASP A 178 -5.50 -14.10 6.83
CA ASP A 178 -6.54 -15.13 6.80
C ASP A 178 -6.88 -15.57 5.36
N ARG A 179 -6.64 -14.71 4.37
CA ARG A 179 -6.81 -15.03 2.94
C ARG A 179 -5.61 -15.74 2.33
N THR A 180 -4.40 -15.54 2.87
CA THR A 180 -3.20 -16.20 2.36
C THR A 180 -3.24 -17.67 2.79
N PRO A 181 -3.24 -18.63 1.84
CA PRO A 181 -3.22 -20.05 2.19
C PRO A 181 -1.99 -20.37 3.05
N LYS A 182 -2.19 -21.11 4.15
CA LYS A 182 -1.07 -21.62 4.95
C LYS A 182 -0.29 -22.62 4.09
N VAL A 183 1.00 -22.37 3.87
CA VAL A 183 1.88 -23.29 3.15
C VAL A 183 1.83 -24.67 3.82
N GLY A 184 1.49 -25.71 3.07
CA GLY A 184 1.39 -27.09 3.56
C GLY A 184 0.02 -27.53 4.08
N VAL A 185 -1.00 -26.66 4.08
CA VAL A 185 -2.37 -27.05 4.43
C VAL A 185 -3.20 -27.09 3.15
N SER A 186 -3.54 -28.29 2.68
CA SER A 186 -4.48 -28.45 1.58
C SER A 186 -5.91 -28.22 2.08
N TYR A 187 -6.80 -27.79 1.18
CA TYR A 187 -8.22 -27.64 1.52
C TYR A 187 -8.83 -28.92 2.11
N PHE A 188 -8.32 -30.09 1.70
CA PHE A 188 -8.75 -31.41 2.18
C PHE A 188 -8.43 -31.65 3.66
N SER A 189 -7.27 -31.20 4.17
CA SER A 189 -6.88 -31.43 5.56
C SER A 189 -7.66 -30.58 6.57
N THR A 190 -8.25 -29.45 6.15
CA THR A 190 -9.13 -28.65 7.02
C THR A 190 -10.52 -29.24 7.19
N VAL A 191 -11.04 -29.98 6.20
CA VAL A 191 -12.38 -30.60 6.28
C VAL A 191 -12.39 -31.78 7.24
N GLN A 192 -11.27 -32.51 7.37
CA GLN A 192 -11.18 -33.67 8.27
C GLN A 192 -11.10 -33.33 9.77
N MET A 193 -10.92 -32.06 10.12
CA MET A 193 -10.83 -31.63 11.53
C MET A 193 -12.15 -31.14 12.14
N GLN A 194 -13.27 -31.20 11.40
CA GLN A 194 -14.57 -30.95 12.01
C GLN A 194 -15.00 -32.18 12.83
N PRO A 195 -15.37 -32.01 14.13
CA PRO A 195 -15.91 -33.11 14.90
C PRO A 195 -17.18 -33.62 14.22
N LYS A 196 -17.25 -34.95 14.01
CA LYS A 196 -18.42 -35.62 13.48
C LYS A 196 -19.60 -35.30 14.39
N ILE A 197 -20.56 -34.52 13.90
CA ILE A 197 -21.88 -34.41 14.51
C ILE A 197 -22.48 -35.81 14.39
N GLY A 198 -22.52 -36.54 15.50
CA GLY A 198 -23.13 -37.86 15.57
C GLY A 198 -24.64 -37.72 15.43
N ASN A 199 -25.17 -38.06 14.25
CA ASN A 199 -26.60 -38.21 14.08
C ASN A 199 -27.01 -39.55 14.69
N ASN A 200 -27.52 -39.51 15.93
CA ASN A 200 -28.28 -40.63 16.49
C ASN A 200 -29.66 -40.67 15.81
N THR A 201 -29.78 -41.46 14.74
CA THR A 201 -31.08 -41.97 14.29
C THR A 201 -31.35 -43.27 15.03
N SER A 202 -32.09 -43.20 16.12
CA SER A 202 -32.75 -44.37 16.72
C SER A 202 -33.85 -44.84 15.79
N GLU A 203 -33.69 -46.06 15.29
CA GLU A 203 -34.65 -46.80 14.47
C GLU A 203 -35.99 -46.94 15.21
N ILE A 204 -37.07 -46.51 14.55
CA ILE A 204 -38.43 -46.95 14.89
C ILE A 204 -38.65 -48.22 14.08
N ASN A 205 -38.60 -49.38 14.72
CA ASN A 205 -39.13 -50.62 14.18
C ASN A 205 -40.41 -51.02 14.94
N SER A 206 -41.43 -51.24 14.12
CA SER A 206 -42.82 -51.57 14.38
C SER A 206 -43.04 -52.75 15.35
N LEU A 207 -44.05 -52.60 16.20
CA LEU A 207 -45.10 -53.59 16.50
C LEU A 207 -46.43 -52.85 16.68
#